data_AF-A0A315VXJ2-F1
#
_entry.id   AF-A0A315VXJ2-F1
#
_cell.length_a   1.000
_cell.length_b   1.000
_cell.length_c   1.000
_cell.angle_alpha   90.00
_cell.angle_beta   90.00
_cell.angle_gamma   90.00
#
_symmetry.space_group_name_H-M   'P 1'
#
loop_
_entity.id
_entity.type
_entity.pdbx_description
1 polymer ?
#
loop_
_entity_poly.entity_id
_entity_poly.type
_entity_poly.pdbx_seq_one_letter_code
_entity_poly.pdbx_strand_id
1 'polypeptide(L)' 'MMHCEARGNPLPTYSWYINGTEIDSKTDFRYSFIDGDLIITNASEITDYGKYQCQVENSYGIILSREALLQFA' A
#
# COMPACT_ATOMS: atom_id res chain seq x y z
N MET A 1 6.64 -7.51 2.02
CA MET A 1 5.27 -7.58 1.44
C MET A 1 4.31 -7.16 2.53
N MET A 2 3.36 -6.29 2.19
CA MET A 2 2.30 -5.85 3.10
C MET A 2 0.96 -6.19 2.48
N HIS A 3 0.13 -6.89 3.24
CA HIS A 3 -1.12 -7.44 2.76
C HIS A 3 -2.28 -6.46 2.96
N CYS A 4 -3.15 -6.33 1.96
CA CYS A 4 -4.40 -5.57 2.05
C CYS A 4 -5.51 -6.26 1.25
N GLU A 5 -6.52 -6.75 1.95
CA GLU A 5 -7.73 -7.34 1.35
C GLU A 5 -8.96 -6.54 1.75
N ALA A 6 -9.82 -6.26 0.77
CA ALA A 6 -11.16 -5.71 0.99
C ALA A 6 -12.16 -6.33 0.02
N ARG A 7 -13.41 -6.42 0.46
CA ARG A 7 -14.52 -6.94 -0.34
C ARG A 7 -15.52 -5.83 -0.61
N GLY A 8 -15.93 -5.73 -1.86
CA GLY A 8 -16.90 -4.73 -2.29
C GLY A 8 -17.52 -5.10 -3.62
N ASN A 9 -18.72 -4.58 -3.88
CA ASN A 9 -19.36 -4.60 -5.18
C ASN A 9 -19.86 -3.17 -5.49
N PRO A 10 -19.34 -2.49 -6.52
CA PRO A 10 -18.30 -2.90 -7.48
C PRO A 10 -16.96 -3.30 -6.84
N LEU A 11 -16.17 -4.10 -7.58
CA LEU A 11 -14.84 -4.54 -7.15
C LEU A 11 -13.98 -3.30 -6.82
N PRO A 12 -13.40 -3.21 -5.61
CA PRO A 12 -12.66 -2.04 -5.22
C PRO A 12 -11.27 -1.98 -5.82
N THR A 13 -10.70 -0.77 -5.88
CA THR A 13 -9.32 -0.49 -6.24
C THR A 13 -8.49 -0.15 -5.02
N TYR A 14 -7.17 -0.35 -5.11
CA TYR A 14 -6.23 -0.21 -4.00
C TYR A 14 -5.16 0.84 -4.32
N SER A 15 -4.83 1.66 -3.35
CA SER A 15 -3.67 2.55 -3.34
C SER A 15 -2.91 2.40 -2.01
N TRP A 16 -1.59 2.62 -2.03
CA TRP A 16 -0.78 2.58 -0.82
C TRP A 16 -0.11 3.91 -0.56
N TYR A 17 0.05 4.22 0.72
CA TYR A 17 0.67 5.45 1.20
C TYR A 17 1.80 5.11 2.15
N ILE A 18 2.90 5.86 2.08
CA ILE A 18 3.97 5.90 3.07
C ILE A 18 4.01 7.29 3.71
N ASN A 19 3.85 7.36 5.03
CA ASN A 19 3.79 8.60 5.80
C ASN A 19 2.78 9.63 5.24
N GLY A 20 1.67 9.16 4.66
CA GLY A 20 0.63 9.99 4.05
C GLY A 20 0.87 10.38 2.58
N THR A 21 1.99 10.00 1.98
CA THR A 21 2.30 10.22 0.56
C THR A 21 1.99 8.97 -0.25
N GLU A 22 1.25 9.11 -1.35
CA GLU A 22 0.91 7.98 -2.23
C GLU A 22 2.18 7.39 -2.88
N ILE A 23 2.24 6.06 -2.91
CA ILE A 23 3.33 5.31 -3.54
C ILE A 23 3.01 5.15 -5.03
N ASP A 24 3.83 5.76 -5.88
CA ASP A 24 3.71 5.61 -7.32
C ASP A 24 4.78 4.64 -7.87
N SER A 25 4.35 3.43 -8.24
CA SER A 25 5.19 2.41 -8.85
C SER A 25 5.76 2.81 -10.22
N LYS A 26 5.26 3.88 -10.84
CA LYS A 26 5.85 4.43 -12.07
C LYS A 26 7.11 5.25 -11.82
N THR A 27 7.26 5.78 -10.59
CA THR A 27 8.42 6.59 -10.19
C THR A 27 9.50 5.76 -9.51
N ASP A 28 9.11 4.71 -8.78
CA ASP A 28 10.03 3.76 -8.15
C ASP A 28 9.60 2.33 -8.48
N PHE A 29 10.35 1.74 -9.43
CA PHE A 29 10.12 0.38 -9.93
C PHE A 29 10.33 -0.72 -8.88
N ARG A 30 10.84 -0.38 -7.69
CA ARG A 30 10.93 -1.35 -6.59
C ARG A 30 9.57 -1.74 -6.04
N TYR A 31 8.57 -0.86 -6.18
CA TYR A 31 7.21 -1.09 -5.74
C TYR A 31 6.40 -1.84 -6.79
N SER A 32 5.70 -2.88 -6.37
CA SER A 32 4.70 -3.57 -7.19
C SER A 32 3.43 -3.86 -6.39
N PHE A 33 2.31 -3.87 -7.11
CA PHE A 33 0.98 -4.10 -6.56
C PHE A 33 0.40 -5.39 -7.13
N ILE A 34 0.00 -6.32 -6.27
CA ILE A 34 -0.61 -7.60 -6.68
C ILE A 34 -1.83 -7.83 -5.80
N ASP A 35 -3.02 -7.86 -6.40
CA ASP A 35 -4.30 -8.12 -5.71
C ASP A 35 -4.53 -7.27 -4.43
N GLY A 36 -4.02 -6.03 -4.42
CA GLY A 36 -4.09 -5.11 -3.28
C GLY A 36 -2.86 -5.10 -2.39
N ASP A 37 -1.97 -6.09 -2.52
CA ASP A 37 -0.76 -6.20 -1.72
C ASP A 37 0.37 -5.34 -2.28
N LEU A 38 1.12 -4.70 -1.37
CA LEU A 38 2.33 -3.96 -1.71
C LEU A 38 3.57 -4.84 -1.51
N ILE A 39 4.33 -5.00 -2.59
CA ILE A 39 5.62 -5.67 -2.61
C ILE A 39 6.70 -4.61 -2.83
N ILE A 40 7.72 -4.63 -1.98
CA ILE A 40 8.91 -3.78 -2.09
C ILE A 40 10.10 -4.70 -2.39
N THR A 41 10.65 -4.59 -3.59
CA THR A 41 11.84 -5.36 -3.98
C THR A 41 13.11 -4.62 -3.55
N ASN A 42 14.11 -5.35 -3.07
CA ASN A 42 15.33 -4.77 -2.47
C ASN A 42 15.00 -3.71 -1.39
N ALA A 43 14.11 -4.06 -0.46
CA ALA A 43 13.70 -3.18 0.61
C ALA A 43 14.90 -2.82 1.51
N SER A 44 14.98 -1.55 1.92
CA SER A 44 16.05 -1.01 2.76
C SER A 44 15.46 -0.23 3.91
N GLU A 45 15.97 -0.46 5.13
CA GLU A 45 15.55 0.26 6.33
C GLU A 45 15.76 1.78 6.20
N ILE A 46 16.80 2.20 5.47
CA ILE A 46 17.11 3.62 5.31
C ILE A 46 16.07 4.34 4.45
N THR A 47 15.55 3.69 3.41
CA THR A 47 14.69 4.34 2.41
C THR A 47 13.22 4.04 2.58
N ASP A 48 12.89 2.82 3.05
CA ASP A 48 11.53 2.32 3.05
C ASP A 48 10.94 2.26 4.47
N TYR A 49 11.72 2.58 5.52
CA TYR A 49 11.15 2.72 6.85
C TYR A 49 10.08 3.83 6.87
N GLY A 50 8.90 3.48 7.37
CA GLY A 50 7.80 4.41 7.43
C GLY A 50 6.50 3.75 7.85
N LYS A 51 5.48 4.59 8.01
CA LYS A 51 4.12 4.16 8.28
C LYS A 51 3.40 3.95 6.97
N TYR A 52 2.96 2.72 6.72
CA TYR A 52 2.21 2.34 5.55
C TYR A 52 0.73 2.26 5.84
N GLN A 53 -0.08 2.69 4.87
CA GLN A 53 -1.53 2.60 4.93
C GLN A 53 -2.07 2.25 3.56
N CYS A 54 -3.03 1.33 3.53
CA CYS A 54 -3.75 0.94 2.33
C CYS A 54 -5.06 1.74 2.27
N GLN A 55 -5.33 2.34 1.12
CA GLN A 55 -6.61 2.94 0.79
C GLN A 55 -7.34 2.03 -0.18
N VAL A 56 -8.62 1.80 0.10
CA VAL A 56 -9.51 1.01 -0.75
C VAL A 56 -10.69 1.86 -1.17
N GLU A 57 -10.99 1.89 -2.46
CA GLU A 57 -12.04 2.72 -3.03
C GLU A 57 -12.96 1.92 -3.97
N ASN A 58 -14.26 2.21 -3.92
CA ASN A 58 -15.19 1.88 -4.99
C ASN A 58 -16.19 3.02 -5.21
N SER A 59 -17.18 2.82 -6.08
CA SER A 59 -18.19 3.84 -6.40
C SER A 59 -19.04 4.31 -5.22
N TYR A 60 -19.00 3.63 -4.07
CA TYR A 60 -19.76 4.00 -2.87
C TYR A 60 -18.92 4.74 -1.84
N GLY A 61 -17.59 4.71 -1.94
CA GLY A 61 -16.72 5.44 -1.03
C GLY A 61 -15.33 4.86 -0.87
N ILE A 62 -14.65 5.39 0.13
CA ILE A 62 -13.24 5.15 0.43
C ILE A 62 -13.09 4.72 1.88
N ILE A 63 -12.26 3.71 2.13
CA ILE A 63 -11.85 3.30 3.48
C ILE A 63 -10.32 3.23 3.56
N LEU A 64 -9.80 3.53 4.75
CA LEU A 64 -8.37 3.43 5.07
C LEU A 64 -8.14 2.26 6.02
N SER A 65 -7.05 1.53 5.81
CA SER A 65 -6.56 0.54 6.76
C SER A 65 -6.03 1.21 8.03
N ARG A 66 -5.65 0.38 9.01
CA ARG A 66 -4.81 0.85 10.12
C ARG A 66 -3.41 1.22 9.57
N GLU A 67 -2.74 2.15 10.23
CA GLU A 67 -1.32 2.39 9.98
C GLU A 67 -0.50 1.17 10.42
N ALA A 68 0.41 0.72 9.57
CA ALA A 68 1.39 -0.32 9.87
C ALA A 68 2.80 0.27 9.77
N LEU A 69 3.61 0.14 10.81
CA LEU A 69 5.01 0.54 10.77
C LEU A 69 5.83 -0.58 10.13
N LEU A 70 6.54 -0.28 9.03
CA LEU A 70 7.47 -1.24 8.45
C LEU A 70 8.71 -1.36 9.36
N GLN A 71 8.93 -2.56 9.89
CA GLN A 71 10.10 -2.89 10.70
C GLN A 71 10.98 -3.90 9.96
N PHE A 72 12.29 -3.69 10.06
CA PHE A 72 13.31 -4.60 9.55
C PHE A 72 13.85 -5.41 10.73
N ALA A 73 14.11 -6.70 10.51
CA ALA A 73 14.62 -7.62 11.52
C ALA A 73 16.05 -8.05 11.21
#